data_AF-A0A2M7SH55-F1
#
_entry.id   AF-A0A2M7SH55-F1
#
_cell.length_a   1.000
_cell.length_b   1.000
_cell.length_c   1.000
_cell.angle_alpha   90.00
_cell.angle_beta   90.00
_cell.angle_gamma   90.00
#
_symmetry.space_group_name_H-M   'P 1'
#
loop_
_entity.id
_entity.type
_entity.pdbx_description
1 polymer ?
#
loop_
_entity_poly.entity_id
_entity_poly.type
_entity_poly.pdbx_seq_one_letter_code
_entity_poly.pdbx_strand_id
1 'polypeptide(L)'
;MCLRTRSRPSRVPICGRTLKTWLKPIPGRLKDIFNVKGKELMPWDVEVIIGDIPDTTLIYQLILDSWDMEMLELKVETVRKLPDPQYQREIKSTLESRLEIPVDVEVVSAGTIPMAPGGYKVIKVVDKRPKKTSL
;
A
#
# COMPACT_ATOMS: atom_id res chain seq x y z
N MET A 1 12.30 -26.22 -45.45
CA MET A 1 12.03 -24.79 -45.16
C MET A 1 10.65 -24.66 -44.55
N CYS A 2 10.58 -24.47 -43.23
CA CYS A 2 9.38 -23.99 -42.54
C CYS A 2 9.89 -23.03 -41.46
N LEU A 3 9.91 -21.74 -41.77
CA LEU A 3 10.30 -20.68 -40.85
C LEU A 3 9.08 -20.33 -40.00
N ARG A 4 9.13 -20.59 -38.69
CA ARG A 4 8.27 -19.93 -37.70
C ARG A 4 9.00 -19.81 -36.36
N THR A 5 9.65 -18.65 -36.23
CA THR A 5 9.85 -17.85 -35.01
C THR A 5 10.16 -18.60 -33.71
N ARG A 6 11.44 -18.56 -33.32
CA ARG A 6 11.88 -18.60 -31.91
C ARG A 6 11.19 -17.47 -31.13
N SER A 7 10.14 -17.77 -30.38
CA SER A 7 9.79 -16.98 -29.20
C SER A 7 9.76 -17.92 -27.99
N ARG A 8 10.56 -17.58 -26.99
CA ARG A 8 10.96 -18.40 -25.84
C ARG A 8 9.75 -19.08 -25.18
N PRO A 9 9.84 -20.37 -24.81
CA PRO A 9 8.78 -21.00 -24.03
C PRO A 9 8.66 -20.26 -22.70
N SER A 10 7.46 -19.77 -22.39
CA SER A 10 7.06 -19.37 -21.05
C SER A 10 7.45 -20.47 -20.08
N ARG A 11 8.22 -20.15 -19.03
CA ARG A 11 8.68 -21.13 -18.03
C ARG A 11 7.49 -21.98 -17.57
N VAL A 12 7.57 -23.28 -17.80
CA VAL A 12 6.62 -24.26 -17.27
C VAL A 12 6.56 -24.11 -15.74
N PRO A 13 5.37 -24.02 -15.14
CA PRO A 13 5.25 -23.96 -13.69
C PRO A 13 5.68 -25.32 -13.10
N ILE A 14 6.36 -25.27 -11.95
CA ILE A 14 6.92 -26.43 -11.23
C ILE A 14 5.83 -27.48 -10.88
N CYS A 15 4.54 -27.10 -10.93
CA CYS A 15 3.39 -27.96 -10.60
C CYS A 15 2.77 -28.72 -11.79
N GLY A 16 3.38 -28.73 -12.98
CA GLY A 16 2.90 -29.52 -14.13
C GLY A 16 1.62 -29.00 -14.80
N ARG A 17 1.13 -27.81 -14.41
CA ARG A 17 -0.03 -27.16 -15.05
C ARG A 17 0.36 -26.55 -16.40
N THR A 18 -0.42 -26.80 -17.45
CA THR A 18 -0.23 -26.26 -18.82
C THR A 18 -0.87 -24.89 -19.04
N LEU A 19 -1.28 -24.21 -17.96
CA LEU A 19 -1.91 -22.89 -18.02
C LEU A 19 -0.88 -21.80 -18.31
N LYS A 20 -1.26 -20.79 -19.11
CA LYS A 20 -0.48 -19.56 -19.24
C LYS A 20 -0.47 -18.83 -17.89
N THR A 21 0.70 -18.72 -17.26
CA THR A 21 0.90 -17.82 -16.12
C THR A 21 1.01 -16.38 -16.62
N TRP A 22 0.51 -15.43 -15.83
CA TRP A 22 0.75 -14.02 -16.12
C TRP A 22 2.25 -13.74 -16.13
N LEU A 23 2.77 -13.33 -17.30
CA LEU A 23 4.18 -12.98 -17.48
C LEU A 23 4.49 -11.53 -17.12
N LYS A 24 3.46 -10.71 -16.90
CA LYS A 24 3.55 -9.29 -16.58
C LYS A 24 2.64 -8.97 -15.39
N PRO A 25 3.02 -8.02 -14.52
CA PRO A 25 2.15 -7.54 -13.45
C PRO A 25 0.89 -6.90 -14.04
N ILE A 26 -0.22 -7.04 -13.30
CA ILE A 26 -1.54 -6.54 -13.72
C ILE A 26 -1.49 -5.01 -13.69
N PRO A 27 -1.72 -4.32 -14.83
CA PRO A 27 -1.49 -2.88 -14.95
C PRO A 27 -2.36 -2.03 -14.02
N GLY A 28 -3.50 -2.55 -13.57
CA GLY A 28 -4.34 -1.88 -12.56
C GLY A 28 -3.62 -1.70 -11.23
N ARG A 29 -2.92 -2.73 -10.75
CA ARG A 29 -2.22 -2.70 -9.45
C ARG A 29 -0.92 -1.89 -9.51
N LEU A 30 -0.31 -1.75 -10.69
CA LEU A 30 0.84 -0.88 -10.90
C LEU A 30 0.53 0.61 -10.63
N LYS A 31 -0.74 1.02 -10.72
CA LYS A 31 -1.15 2.41 -10.46
C LYS A 31 -1.09 2.78 -8.97
N ASP A 32 -1.16 1.78 -8.10
CA ASP A 32 -1.17 1.98 -6.65
C ASP A 32 0.25 2.13 -6.08
N ILE A 33 1.28 2.00 -6.91
CA ILE A 33 2.68 2.14 -6.52
C ILE A 33 2.99 3.62 -6.26
N PHE A 34 3.62 3.90 -5.11
CA PHE A 34 4.10 5.23 -4.75
C PHE A 34 5.54 5.17 -4.23
N ASN A 35 6.21 6.33 -4.18
CA ASN A 35 7.60 6.43 -3.75
C ASN A 35 7.73 7.36 -2.54
N VAL A 36 8.48 6.93 -1.53
CA VAL A 36 8.85 7.73 -0.36
C VAL A 36 10.34 7.61 -0.14
N LYS A 37 11.07 8.73 -0.16
CA LYS A 37 12.55 8.78 -0.05
C LYS A 37 13.29 7.76 -0.95
N GLY A 38 12.83 7.57 -2.17
CA GLY A 38 13.43 6.64 -3.12
C GLY A 38 13.01 5.18 -2.93
N LYS A 39 12.23 4.84 -1.90
CA LYS A 39 11.68 3.50 -1.68
C LYS A 39 10.32 3.37 -2.38
N GLU A 40 10.21 2.39 -3.27
CA GLU A 40 8.96 2.04 -3.95
C GLU A 40 8.10 1.16 -3.02
N LEU A 41 6.86 1.57 -2.79
CA LEU A 41 5.93 0.92 -1.85
C LEU A 41 4.54 0.72 -2.47
N MET A 42 3.83 -0.27 -1.96
CA MET A 42 2.42 -0.52 -2.24
C MET A 42 1.59 -0.36 -0.95
N PRO A 43 0.29 -0.04 -1.07
CA PRO A 43 -0.61 0.00 0.08
C PRO A 43 -0.65 -1.31 0.88
N TRP A 44 -0.44 -2.44 0.20
CA TRP A 44 -0.35 -3.76 0.82
C TRP A 44 0.83 -3.89 1.79
N ASP A 45 1.98 -3.29 1.49
CA ASP A 45 3.16 -3.39 2.35
C ASP A 45 2.89 -2.75 3.72
N VAL A 46 2.14 -1.65 3.72
CA VAL A 46 1.68 -0.97 4.93
C VAL A 46 0.60 -1.78 5.65
N GLU A 47 -0.34 -2.37 4.91
CA GLU A 47 -1.42 -3.20 5.46
C GLU A 47 -0.90 -4.40 6.25
N VAL A 48 0.11 -5.09 5.72
CA VAL A 48 0.75 -6.24 6.39
C VAL A 48 1.31 -5.82 7.74
N ILE A 49 2.01 -4.67 7.80
CA ILE A 49 2.64 -4.20 9.03
C ILE A 49 1.58 -3.73 10.03
N ILE A 50 0.55 -3.01 9.59
CA ILE A 50 -0.56 -2.60 10.47
C ILE A 50 -1.25 -3.83 11.06
N GLY A 51 -1.40 -4.90 10.28
CA GLY A 51 -2.00 -6.14 10.77
C GLY A 51 -1.20 -6.91 11.81
N ASP A 52 0.10 -6.66 11.91
CA ASP A 52 0.94 -7.22 12.98
C ASP A 52 0.81 -6.42 14.30
N ILE A 53 0.27 -5.20 14.26
CA ILE A 53 0.13 -4.34 15.44
C ILE A 53 -1.17 -4.67 16.18
N PRO A 54 -1.11 -4.99 17.50
CA PRO A 54 -2.29 -5.31 18.29
C PRO A 54 -3.21 -4.10 18.42
N ASP A 55 -4.52 -4.31 18.57
CA ASP A 55 -5.54 -3.27 18.80
C ASP A 55 -5.78 -2.29 17.63
N THR A 56 -5.29 -2.61 16.43
CA THR A 56 -5.69 -1.95 15.18
C THR A 56 -6.93 -2.61 14.59
N THR A 57 -7.77 -1.86 13.88
CA THR A 57 -8.94 -2.41 13.17
C THR A 57 -8.60 -2.87 11.74
N LEU A 58 -7.32 -2.87 11.34
CA LEU A 58 -6.83 -3.02 9.96
C LEU A 58 -7.29 -1.92 8.99
N ILE A 59 -8.03 -0.93 9.48
CA ILE A 59 -8.53 0.19 8.69
C ILE A 59 -7.50 1.31 8.79
N TYR A 60 -7.02 1.74 7.63
CA TYR A 60 -6.03 2.81 7.52
C TYR A 60 -6.25 3.63 6.26
N GLN A 61 -5.67 4.82 6.24
CA GLN A 61 -5.68 5.72 5.11
C GLN A 61 -4.31 6.35 4.91
N LEU A 62 -3.77 6.16 3.71
CA LEU A 62 -2.57 6.80 3.19
C LEU A 62 -2.94 8.12 2.53
N ILE A 63 -2.16 9.16 2.81
CA ILE A 63 -2.30 10.47 2.18
C ILE A 63 -1.05 10.69 1.33
N LEU A 64 -1.25 10.87 0.02
CA LEU A 64 -0.17 11.14 -0.93
C LEU A 64 -0.26 12.60 -1.38
N ASP A 65 0.60 13.46 -0.87
CA ASP A 65 0.56 14.90 -1.19
C ASP A 65 1.49 15.30 -2.34
N SER A 66 2.64 14.63 -2.50
CA SER A 66 3.66 14.97 -3.50
C SER A 66 4.15 13.72 -4.25
N TRP A 67 4.83 13.92 -5.38
CA TRP A 67 5.46 12.83 -6.13
C TRP A 67 6.76 12.34 -5.47
N ASP A 68 7.52 13.26 -4.88
CA ASP A 68 8.73 12.99 -4.13
C ASP A 68 8.47 13.24 -2.64
N MET A 69 7.89 12.24 -1.97
CA MET A 69 7.54 12.36 -0.55
C MET A 69 8.76 12.12 0.33
N GLU A 70 9.01 13.03 1.26
CA GLU A 70 10.04 12.83 2.29
C GLU A 70 9.52 11.99 3.46
N MET A 71 8.24 12.07 3.77
CA MET A 71 7.60 11.39 4.90
C MET A 71 6.28 10.79 4.45
N LEU A 72 5.95 9.61 4.99
CA LEU A 72 4.67 8.94 4.71
C LEU A 72 3.61 9.39 5.72
N GLU A 73 2.54 10.02 5.25
CA GLU A 73 1.39 10.40 6.09
C GLU A 73 0.35 9.26 6.16
N LEU A 74 0.03 8.85 7.39
CA LEU A 74 -0.85 7.72 7.68
C LEU A 74 -1.87 8.03 8.76
N LYS A 75 -3.13 7.68 8.51
CA LYS A 75 -4.19 7.60 9.52
C LYS A 75 -4.49 6.13 9.82
N VAL A 76 -4.49 5.74 11.08
CA VAL A 76 -4.76 4.36 11.50
C VAL A 76 -5.89 4.33 12.51
N GLU A 77 -6.87 3.47 12.28
CA GLU A 77 -7.97 3.27 13.22
C GLU A 77 -7.58 2.29 14.34
N THR A 78 -7.97 2.64 15.56
CA THR A 78 -7.80 1.80 16.74
C THR A 78 -9.11 1.60 17.50
N VAL A 79 -9.18 0.48 18.22
CA VAL A 79 -10.24 0.17 19.19
C VAL A 79 -9.94 0.81 20.55
N ARG A 80 -8.70 1.26 20.80
CA ARG A 80 -8.30 1.87 22.07
C ARG A 80 -8.98 3.22 22.29
N LYS A 81 -9.08 3.60 23.57
CA LYS A 81 -9.60 4.91 23.96
C LYS A 81 -8.57 6.00 23.68
N LEU A 82 -8.92 6.96 22.83
CA LEU A 82 -8.06 8.09 22.47
C LEU A 82 -8.29 9.29 23.40
N PRO A 83 -7.27 10.15 23.59
CA PRO A 83 -5.92 10.07 23.03
C PRO A 83 -5.01 9.10 23.79
N ASP A 84 -4.25 8.28 23.06
CA ASP A 84 -3.21 7.40 23.61
C ASP A 84 -1.84 7.70 22.94
N PRO A 85 -1.05 8.63 23.51
CA PRO A 85 0.22 9.04 22.93
C PRO A 85 1.31 7.97 23.02
N GLN A 86 1.20 7.01 23.93
CA GLN A 86 2.16 5.91 24.02
C GLN A 86 1.97 4.95 22.84
N TYR A 87 0.71 4.60 22.56
CA TYR A 87 0.36 3.74 21.45
C TYR A 87 0.66 4.36 20.08
N GLN A 88 0.42 5.67 19.91
CA GLN A 88 0.80 6.38 18.69
C GLN A 88 2.32 6.33 18.43
N ARG A 89 3.14 6.45 19.48
CA ARG A 89 4.60 6.31 19.37
C ARG A 89 5.02 4.87 19.03
N GLU A 90 4.36 3.88 19.62
CA GLU A 90 4.61 2.46 19.34
C GLU A 90 4.29 2.10 17.89
N ILE A 91 3.14 2.53 17.36
CA ILE A 91 2.76 2.35 15.95
C ILE A 91 3.80 3.03 15.05
N LYS A 92 4.13 4.29 15.34
CA LYS A 92 5.11 5.05 14.56
C LYS A 92 6.47 4.33 14.53
N SER A 93 7.00 3.94 15.68
CA SER A 93 8.28 3.24 15.77
C SER A 93 8.26 1.89 15.04
N THR A 94 7.13 1.17 15.08
CA THR A 94 6.99 -0.12 14.40
C THR A 94 6.97 0.06 12.89
N LEU A 95 6.23 1.06 12.39
CA LEU A 95 6.16 1.38 10.97
C LEU A 95 7.51 1.88 10.44
N GLU A 96 8.17 2.80 11.15
CA GLU A 96 9.49 3.32 10.74
C GLU A 96 10.56 2.22 10.73
N SER A 97 10.54 1.31 11.71
CA SER A 97 11.48 0.18 11.78
C SER A 97 11.28 -0.82 10.64
N ARG A 98 10.02 -1.15 10.31
CA ARG A 98 9.69 -2.15 9.28
C ARG A 98 9.78 -1.59 7.85
N LEU A 99 9.36 -0.34 7.65
CA LEU A 99 9.38 0.31 6.34
C LEU A 99 10.71 1.03 6.06
N GLU A 100 11.55 1.27 7.08
CA GLU A 100 12.84 1.97 6.95
C GLU A 100 12.72 3.38 6.32
N ILE A 101 11.56 4.01 6.51
CA ILE A 101 11.25 5.37 6.05
C ILE A 101 10.62 6.15 7.20
N PRO A 102 10.75 7.49 7.22
CA PRO A 102 10.05 8.30 8.22
C PRO A 102 8.54 8.28 7.96
N VAL A 103 7.77 8.15 9.03
CA VAL A 103 6.32 8.05 8.97
C VAL A 103 5.69 9.05 9.94
N ASP A 104 4.68 9.78 9.47
CA ASP A 104 3.77 10.51 10.33
C ASP A 104 2.49 9.71 10.52
N VAL A 105 2.12 9.46 11.77
CA VAL A 105 0.99 8.60 12.12
C VAL A 105 0.01 9.39 12.97
N GLU A 106 -1.22 9.48 12.49
CA GLU A 106 -2.38 9.97 13.24
C GLU A 106 -3.26 8.78 13.63
N VAL A 107 -3.43 8.54 14.93
CA VAL A 107 -4.30 7.47 15.42
C VAL A 107 -5.70 8.03 15.63
N VAL A 108 -6.69 7.41 14.98
CA VAL A 108 -8.10 7.84 14.99
C VAL A 108 -9.00 6.74 15.55
N SER A 109 -10.18 7.12 16.04
CA SER A 109 -11.16 6.17 16.56
C SER A 109 -11.74 5.32 15.42
N ALA A 110 -12.10 4.07 15.72
CA ALA A 110 -12.79 3.20 14.77
C ALA A 110 -14.02 3.88 14.14
N GLY A 111 -14.17 3.78 12.81
CA GLY A 111 -15.27 4.36 12.04
C GLY A 111 -15.09 5.83 11.63
N THR A 112 -13.90 6.41 11.82
CA THR A 112 -13.59 7.79 11.41
C THR A 112 -13.21 7.88 9.94
N ILE A 113 -12.56 6.83 9.40
CA ILE A 113 -12.07 6.81 8.02
C ILE A 113 -13.25 6.59 7.06
N PRO A 114 -13.43 7.45 6.04
CA PRO A 114 -14.57 7.37 5.16
C PRO A 114 -14.55 6.11 4.29
N MET A 115 -15.73 5.51 4.14
CA MET A 115 -15.95 4.41 3.21
C MET A 115 -16.23 4.94 1.80
N ALA A 116 -15.89 4.13 0.80
CA ALA A 116 -16.26 4.36 -0.59
C ALA A 116 -17.79 4.39 -0.76
N PRO A 117 -18.31 5.08 -1.79
CA PRO A 117 -19.75 5.11 -2.07
C PRO A 117 -20.30 3.69 -2.20
N GLY A 118 -21.26 3.34 -1.34
CA GLY A 118 -21.83 1.99 -1.21
C GLY A 118 -21.32 1.17 -0.01
N GLY A 119 -20.41 1.71 0.82
CA GLY A 119 -20.07 1.14 2.14
C GLY A 119 -19.35 -0.21 2.13
N TYR A 120 -18.93 -0.71 0.96
CA TYR A 120 -18.34 -2.04 0.83
C TYR A 120 -16.80 -2.03 0.89
N LYS A 121 -16.16 -0.87 0.73
CA LYS A 121 -14.70 -0.71 0.74
C LYS A 121 -14.30 0.56 1.48
N VAL A 122 -13.19 0.48 2.20
CA VAL A 122 -12.51 1.65 2.77
C VAL A 122 -11.65 2.31 1.70
N ILE A 123 -11.62 3.64 1.67
CA ILE A 123 -10.70 4.40 0.82
C ILE A 123 -9.33 4.41 1.50
N LYS A 124 -8.46 3.47 1.10
CA LYS A 124 -7.10 3.29 1.65
C LYS A 124 -6.10 4.34 1.18
N VAL A 125 -6.29 4.93 0.00
CA VAL A 125 -5.34 5.89 -0.59
C VAL A 125 -6.11 7.14 -0.98
N VAL A 126 -5.68 8.28 -0.44
CA VAL A 126 -6.14 9.61 -0.82
C VAL A 126 -5.01 10.30 -1.57
N ASP A 127 -5.17 10.40 -2.89
CA ASP A 127 -4.19 11.01 -3.77
C ASP A 127 -4.49 12.50 -3.94
N LYS A 128 -3.65 13.34 -3.34
CA LYS A 128 -3.68 14.82 -3.46
C LYS A 128 -2.55 15.34 -4.35
N ARG A 129 -1.77 14.45 -4.99
CA ARG A 129 -0.63 14.84 -5.81
C ARG A 129 -1.07 15.74 -6.97
N PRO A 130 -0.25 16.73 -7.37
CA PRO A 130 -0.55 17.52 -8.55
C PRO A 130 -0.55 16.61 -9.78
N LYS A 131 -1.54 16.79 -10.68
CA LYS A 131 -1.57 16.07 -11.95
C LYS A 131 -0.27 16.36 -12.70
N LYS A 132 0.47 15.33 -13.10
CA LYS A 132 1.61 15.51 -14.01
C LYS A 132 1.06 16.08 -15.31
N THR A 133 1.33 17.36 -15.56
CA THR A 133 1.12 17.96 -16.87
C THR A 133 2.10 17.28 -17.81
N SER A 134 1.59 16.37 -18.65
CA SER A 134 2.36 15.81 -19.75
C SER A 134 2.66 16.95 -20.73
N LEU A 135 3.91 17.41 -20.76
CA LEU A 135 4.47 18.20 -21.84
C LEU A 135 4.74 17.31 -23.06
#